data_AF-A0A239QQC6-F1
#
_entry.id   AF-A0A239QQC6-F1
#
_cell.length_a   1.000
_cell.length_b   1.000
_cell.length_c   1.000
_cell.angle_alpha   90.00
_cell.angle_beta   90.00
_cell.angle_gamma   90.00
#
_symmetry.space_group_name_H-M   'P 1'
#
loop_
_entity.id
_entity.type
_entity.pdbx_description
1 polymer ?
#
loop_
_entity_poly.entity_id
_entity_poly.type
_entity_poly.pdbx_seq_one_letter_code
_entity_poly.pdbx_strand_id
1 'polypeptide(L)'
;MGVKTLRRPFALGILLLLAGVVALGWYADVQIAVLTLAGGLVLLAIARVFLPPKHTLNGRGRTFDVVILIGFALALALLAPWGLATLPT
;
A
#
# COMPACT_ATOMS: atom_id res chain seq x y z
N MET A 1 5.22 -28.28 2.50
CA MET A 1 4.74 -27.83 3.82
C MET A 1 4.79 -26.29 4.07
N GLY A 2 4.99 -25.40 3.07
CA GLY A 2 5.41 -24.01 3.35
C GLY A 2 4.49 -22.84 2.93
N VAL A 3 3.25 -23.05 2.46
CA VAL A 3 2.44 -21.95 1.89
C VAL A 3 1.68 -21.13 2.95
N LYS A 4 1.29 -21.74 4.08
CA LYS A 4 0.52 -21.06 5.14
C LYS A 4 1.38 -20.09 5.96
N THR A 5 2.68 -20.37 6.08
CA THR A 5 3.57 -19.65 7.00
C THR A 5 3.94 -18.26 6.49
N LEU A 6 4.03 -18.05 5.17
CA LEU A 6 4.38 -16.74 4.58
C LEU A 6 3.18 -15.78 4.49
N ARG A 7 1.95 -16.31 4.45
CA ARG A 7 0.72 -15.48 4.38
C ARG A 7 0.47 -14.70 5.67
N ARG A 8 0.81 -15.27 6.82
CA ARG A 8 0.65 -14.66 8.14
C ARG A 8 1.50 -13.39 8.35
N PRO A 9 2.84 -13.41 8.15
CA PRO A 9 3.66 -12.21 8.32
C PRO A 9 3.32 -11.13 7.30
N PHE A 10 2.94 -11.51 6.06
CA PHE A 10 2.54 -10.54 5.04
C PHE A 10 1.21 -9.86 5.41
N ALA A 11 0.21 -10.63 5.85
CA ALA A 11 -1.06 -10.08 6.33
C ALA A 11 -0.87 -9.18 7.57
N LEU A 12 -0.01 -9.59 8.50
CA LEU A 12 0.36 -8.77 9.66
C LEU A 12 1.06 -7.48 9.25
N GLY A 13 1.98 -7.52 8.29
CA GLY A 13 2.65 -6.34 7.76
C GLY A 13 1.67 -5.35 7.11
N ILE A 14 0.71 -5.84 6.34
CA ILE A 14 -0.36 -4.99 5.77
C ILE A 14 -1.22 -4.39 6.87
N LEU A 15 -1.64 -5.19 7.87
CA LEU A 15 -2.43 -4.70 9.01
C LEU A 15 -1.69 -3.61 9.79
N LEU A 16 -0.41 -3.80 10.06
CA LEU A 16 0.44 -2.81 10.74
C LEU A 16 0.57 -1.53 9.92
N LEU A 17 0.75 -1.66 8.59
CA LEU A 17 0.81 -0.51 7.70
C LEU A 17 -0.50 0.29 7.72
N LEU A 18 -1.65 -0.39 7.62
CA LEU A 18 -2.96 0.25 7.68
C LEU A 18 -3.20 0.92 9.03
N ALA A 19 -2.90 0.24 10.13
CA ALA A 19 -3.02 0.81 11.48
C ALA A 19 -2.12 2.04 11.65
N GLY A 20 -0.89 1.98 11.15
CA GLY A 20 0.05 3.11 11.17
C GLY A 20 -0.44 4.31 10.35
N VAL A 21 -0.99 4.08 9.16
CA VAL A 21 -1.59 5.13 8.32
C VAL A 21 -2.77 5.80 9.03
N VAL A 22 -3.66 5.02 9.64
CA VAL A 22 -4.81 5.55 10.39
C VAL A 22 -4.34 6.37 11.61
N ALA A 23 -3.37 5.87 12.36
CA ALA A 23 -2.80 6.58 13.50
C ALA A 23 -2.11 7.90 13.08
N LEU A 24 -1.38 7.90 11.95
CA LEU A 24 -0.77 9.10 11.38
C LEU A 24 -1.81 10.13 10.94
N GLY A 25 -2.92 9.68 10.34
CA GLY A 25 -4.01 10.56 9.93
C GLY A 25 -4.72 11.21 11.12
N TRP A 26 -4.81 10.49 12.24
CA TRP A 26 -5.35 11.03 13.48
C TRP A 26 -4.40 12.01 14.17
N TYR A 27 -3.10 11.71 14.21
CA TYR A 27 -2.14 12.43 15.05
C TYR A 27 -1.44 13.60 14.37
N ALA A 28 -1.05 13.45 13.10
CA ALA A 28 -0.18 14.40 12.41
C ALA A 28 -0.97 15.21 11.38
N ASP A 29 -1.30 14.59 10.25
CA ASP A 29 -2.02 15.20 9.16
C ASP A 29 -2.49 14.11 8.19
N VAL A 30 -3.69 14.28 7.64
CA VAL A 30 -4.25 13.40 6.60
C VAL A 30 -3.33 13.34 5.39
N GLN A 31 -2.68 14.45 5.04
CA GLN A 31 -1.74 14.50 3.92
C GLN A 31 -0.54 13.55 4.13
N ILE A 32 0.04 13.56 5.33
CA ILE A 32 1.17 12.69 5.68
C ILE A 32 0.73 11.22 5.68
N ALA A 33 -0.48 10.93 6.19
CA ALA A 33 -1.04 9.59 6.16
C ALA A 33 -1.22 9.05 4.73
N VAL A 34 -1.75 9.86 3.81
CA VAL A 34 -1.95 9.49 2.41
C VAL A 34 -0.62 9.26 1.70
N LEU A 35 0.39 10.10 1.94
CA LEU A 35 1.74 9.91 1.38
C LEU A 35 2.40 8.63 1.91
N THR A 36 2.21 8.33 3.19
CA THR A 36 2.72 7.09 3.81
C THR A 36 2.07 5.86 3.19
N LEU A 37 0.75 5.92 2.93
CA LEU A 37 0.02 4.86 2.22
C LEU A 37 0.53 4.69 0.79
N ALA A 38 0.74 5.79 0.06
CA ALA A 38 1.28 5.77 -1.30
C ALA A 38 2.67 5.12 -1.35
N GLY A 39 3.57 5.49 -0.42
CA GLY A 39 4.88 4.84 -0.28
C GLY A 39 4.76 3.34 0.04
N GLY A 40 3.81 2.96 0.88
CA GLY A 40 3.48 1.57 1.18
C GLY A 40 3.09 0.75 -0.06
N LEU A 41 2.28 1.32 -0.94
CA LEU A 41 1.89 0.69 -2.21
C LEU A 41 3.08 0.50 -3.16
N VAL A 42 4.01 1.46 -3.20
CA VAL A 42 5.26 1.32 -3.98
C VAL A 42 6.11 0.17 -3.43
N LEU A 43 6.26 0.07 -2.11
CA LEU A 43 6.99 -1.03 -1.49
C LEU A 43 6.34 -2.39 -1.79
N LEU A 44 5.00 -2.46 -1.80
CA LEU A 44 4.27 -3.66 -2.22
C LEU A 44 4.49 -4.00 -3.69
N ALA A 45 4.56 -3.00 -4.58
CA ALA A 45 4.88 -3.19 -5.99
C ALA A 45 6.30 -3.75 -6.16
N ILE A 46 7.28 -3.21 -5.43
CA ILE A 46 8.65 -3.70 -5.40
C ILE A 46 8.69 -5.14 -4.88
N ALA A 47 8.03 -5.42 -3.75
CA ALA A 47 7.94 -6.76 -3.19
C ALA A 47 7.35 -7.74 -4.23
N ARG A 48 6.33 -7.32 -4.99
CA ARG A 48 5.72 -8.12 -6.06
C ARG A 48 6.68 -8.43 -7.21
N VAL A 49 7.66 -7.58 -7.48
CA VAL A 49 8.75 -7.83 -8.44
C VAL A 49 9.72 -8.90 -7.90
N PHE A 50 9.96 -8.96 -6.60
CA PHE A 50 10.89 -9.95 -6.04
C PHE A 50 10.22 -11.28 -5.64
N LEU A 51 8.90 -11.28 -5.42
CA LEU A 51 8.15 -12.47 -5.00
C LEU A 51 7.97 -13.48 -6.15
N PRO A 52 8.31 -14.77 -5.94
CA PRO A 52 8.07 -15.81 -6.94
C PRO A 52 6.57 -16.07 -7.14
N PRO A 53 6.13 -16.45 -8.35
CA PRO A 53 4.72 -16.66 -8.70
C PRO A 53 4.00 -17.77 -7.90
N LYS A 54 4.75 -18.66 -7.22
CA LYS A 54 4.18 -19.64 -6.27
C LYS A 54 3.61 -18.97 -4.99
N HIS A 55 4.02 -17.73 -4.75
CA HIS A 55 3.59 -16.73 -3.77
C HIS A 55 2.15 -16.24 -3.86
N THR A 56 1.59 -16.29 -5.06
CA THR A 56 0.61 -15.28 -5.46
C THR A 56 -0.64 -15.94 -6.05
N LEU A 57 -1.80 -15.33 -5.83
CA LEU A 57 -3.05 -15.80 -6.44
C LEU A 57 -2.91 -15.69 -7.96
N ASN A 58 -2.72 -16.84 -8.60
CA ASN A 58 -2.25 -17.02 -9.97
C ASN A 58 -3.33 -16.70 -11.03
N GLY A 59 -4.25 -15.77 -10.73
CA GLY A 59 -5.31 -15.32 -11.64
C GLY A 59 -4.98 -14.03 -12.39
N ARG A 60 -3.91 -13.32 -12.01
CA ARG A 60 -3.50 -12.03 -12.60
C ARG A 60 -2.01 -11.99 -12.90
N GLY A 61 -1.64 -11.38 -14.03
CA GLY A 61 -0.25 -11.21 -14.45
C GLY A 61 0.53 -10.30 -13.50
N ARG A 62 1.77 -10.68 -13.19
CA ARG A 62 2.65 -9.92 -12.27
C ARG A 62 2.83 -8.45 -12.68
N THR A 63 3.01 -8.19 -13.98
CA THR A 63 3.16 -6.83 -14.51
C THR A 63 1.92 -5.98 -14.27
N PHE A 64 0.74 -6.58 -14.42
CA PHE A 64 -0.53 -5.89 -14.21
C PHE A 64 -0.69 -5.44 -12.75
N ASP A 65 -0.36 -6.30 -11.78
CA ASP A 65 -0.40 -5.94 -10.36
C ASP A 65 0.56 -4.80 -10.01
N VAL A 66 1.79 -4.85 -10.55
CA VAL A 66 2.79 -3.79 -10.33
C VAL A 66 2.31 -2.45 -10.90
N VAL A 67 1.78 -2.45 -12.13
CA VAL A 67 1.25 -1.25 -12.77
C VAL A 67 0.08 -0.67 -11.98
N ILE A 68 -0.85 -1.51 -11.49
CA ILE A 68 -1.95 -1.05 -10.65
C ILE A 68 -1.46 -0.44 -9.35
N LEU A 69 -0.53 -1.10 -8.66
CA LEU A 69 -0.02 -0.61 -7.38
C LEU A 69 0.70 0.74 -7.52
N ILE A 70 1.51 0.88 -8.57
CA ILE A 70 2.17 2.15 -8.89
C ILE A 70 1.15 3.21 -9.31
N GLY A 71 0.13 2.84 -10.10
CA GLY A 71 -0.94 3.74 -10.52
C GLY A 71 -1.73 4.29 -9.33
N PHE A 72 -2.10 3.44 -8.37
CA PHE A 72 -2.74 3.88 -7.14
C PHE A 72 -1.81 4.73 -6.27
N ALA A 73 -0.53 4.37 -6.14
CA ALA A 73 0.43 5.18 -5.40
C ALA A 73 0.56 6.60 -5.98
N LEU A 74 0.64 6.72 -7.31
CA LEU A 74 0.70 8.01 -8.00
C LEU A 74 -0.60 8.80 -7.82
N ALA A 75 -1.76 8.15 -7.98
CA ALA A 75 -3.04 8.80 -7.77
C ALA A 75 -3.16 9.36 -6.35
N LEU A 76 -2.79 8.57 -5.33
CA LEU A 76 -2.79 9.01 -3.94
C LEU A 76 -1.78 10.12 -3.67
N ALA A 77 -0.57 10.05 -4.23
CA ALA A 77 0.44 11.10 -4.08
C ALA A 77 -0.02 12.43 -4.71
N LEU A 78 -0.69 12.36 -5.86
CA LEU A 78 -1.25 13.54 -6.54
C LEU A 78 -2.48 14.11 -5.82
N LEU A 79 -3.28 13.25 -5.17
CA LEU A 79 -4.47 13.65 -4.40
C LEU A 79 -4.13 14.13 -2.99
N ALA A 80 -3.00 13.71 -2.42
CA ALA A 80 -2.61 14.05 -1.04
C ALA A 80 -2.67 15.56 -0.73
N PRO A 81 -2.21 16.48 -1.61
CA PRO A 81 -2.29 17.92 -1.37
C PRO A 81 -3.73 18.48 -1.37
N TRP A 82 -4.68 17.77 -1.97
CA TRP A 82 -6.07 18.23 -2.11
C TRP A 82 -6.95 17.87 -0.92
N GLY A 83 -6.50 16.96 -0.05
CA GLY A 83 -7.25 16.54 1.14
C GLY A 83 -7.46 17.66 2.17
N LEU A 84 -6.52 18.61 2.26
CA LEU A 84 -6.61 19.78 3.13
C LEU A 84 -7.42 20.93 2.51
N ALA A 85 -7.50 21.01 1.18
CA ALA A 85 -8.13 22.14 0.48
C ALA A 85 -9.67 22.14 0.57
N THR A 86 -10.28 21.06 1.04
CA THR A 86 -11.75 20.87 1.05
C THR A 86 -12.38 20.91 2.44
N LEU A 87 -11.58 21.00 3.50
CA LEU A 87 -12.06 21.16 4.88
C LEU A 87 -12.13 22.67 5.20
N PRO A 88 -13.31 23.27 5.38
CA PRO A 88 -13.40 24.61 5.94
C PRO A 88 -12.84 24.56 7.37
N THR A 89 -11.78 25.33 7.62
CA THR A 89 -11.24 25.60 8.97
C THR A 89 -12.23 26.37 9.81
#